data_AF-A0A958YA51-F1
#
_entry.id   AF-A0A958YA51-F1
#
_cell.length_a   1.000
_cell.length_b   1.000
_cell.length_c   1.000
_cell.angle_alpha   90.00
_cell.angle_beta   90.00
_cell.angle_gamma   90.00
#
_symmetry.space_group_name_H-M   'P 1'
#
loop_
_entity.id
_entity.type
_entity.pdbx_description
1 polymer ?
#
loop_
_entity_poly.entity_id
_entity_poly.type
_entity_poly.pdbx_seq_one_letter_code
_entity_poly.pdbx_strand_id
1 'polypeptide(L)'
;EDYKLAYILNKSLEINLRRKETDLQFNNGANYSIFEWENEKELKTWNFISNIYKHETEAFNGMGSLFSNEITTRILTLVPEYKKVNYFLKMSDEMQPLKETAILKKIQAIPQIVTAYLIDTEQLISKGNLIF
;
A
#
# COMPACT_ATOMS: atom_id res chain seq x y z
N GLU A 1 -5.76 -1.44 9.87
CA GLU A 1 -6.23 -2.43 8.88
C GLU A 1 -5.07 -3.14 8.19
N ASP A 2 -4.01 -2.42 7.87
CA ASP A 2 -2.84 -2.91 7.11
C ASP A 2 -2.18 -4.17 7.69
N TYR A 3 -1.98 -4.22 9.02
CA TYR A 3 -1.42 -5.38 9.71
C TYR A 3 -2.22 -6.67 9.48
N LYS A 4 -3.55 -6.56 9.45
CA LYS A 4 -4.42 -7.72 9.24
C LYS A 4 -4.24 -8.26 7.82
N LEU A 5 -4.16 -7.38 6.83
CA LEU A 5 -3.96 -7.80 5.44
C LEU A 5 -2.57 -8.39 5.23
N ALA A 6 -1.52 -7.76 5.78
CA ALA A 6 -0.16 -8.30 5.75
C ALA A 6 -0.08 -9.70 6.39
N TYR A 7 -0.74 -9.91 7.52
CA TYR A 7 -0.82 -11.23 8.17
C TYR A 7 -1.51 -12.29 7.30
N ILE A 8 -2.61 -11.93 6.63
CA ILE A 8 -3.32 -12.85 5.73
C ILE A 8 -2.46 -13.16 4.49
N LEU A 9 -1.76 -12.17 3.94
CA LEU A 9 -0.81 -12.37 2.83
C LEU A 9 0.32 -13.32 3.24
N ASN A 10 0.92 -13.13 4.42
CA ASN A 10 1.94 -14.04 4.96
C ASN A 10 1.47 -15.48 5.01
N LYS A 11 0.26 -15.72 5.52
CA LYS A 11 -0.34 -17.06 5.56
C LYS A 11 -0.62 -17.65 4.19
N SER A 12 -1.12 -16.84 3.26
CA SER A 12 -1.60 -17.33 1.95
C SER A 12 -0.46 -17.57 0.97
N LEU A 13 0.62 -16.80 1.09
CA LEU A 13 1.76 -16.81 0.18
C LEU A 13 3.01 -17.48 0.77
N GLU A 14 2.97 -17.85 2.05
CA GLU A 14 4.09 -18.47 2.78
C GLU A 14 5.32 -17.53 2.86
N ILE A 15 5.04 -16.24 3.08
CA ILE A 15 6.04 -15.15 3.20
C ILE A 15 6.03 -14.53 4.60
N ASN A 16 6.94 -13.60 4.89
CA ASN A 16 7.06 -12.95 6.20
C ASN A 16 7.19 -11.42 6.11
N LEU A 17 6.14 -10.76 5.64
CA LEU A 17 6.01 -9.30 5.65
C LEU A 17 5.96 -8.78 7.08
N ARG A 18 6.86 -7.86 7.43
CA ARG A 18 6.96 -7.19 8.73
C ARG A 18 6.86 -5.69 8.54
N ARG A 19 6.13 -5.01 9.43
CA ARG A 19 6.03 -3.54 9.41
C ARG A 19 7.42 -2.94 9.66
N LYS A 20 7.87 -2.04 8.80
CA LYS A 20 9.07 -1.23 9.06
C LYS A 20 8.77 -0.26 10.21
N GLU A 21 9.78 0.04 11.02
CA GLU A 21 9.67 0.99 12.13
C GLU A 21 9.35 2.41 11.66
N THR A 22 9.84 2.75 10.47
CA THR A 22 9.63 4.05 9.83
C THR A 22 8.66 3.91 8.66
N ASP A 23 7.65 4.76 8.66
CA ASP A 23 6.75 4.92 7.52
C ASP A 23 7.45 5.68 6.39
N LEU A 24 7.03 5.44 5.15
CA LEU A 24 7.56 6.16 4.01
C LEU A 24 6.96 7.56 3.94
N GLN A 25 7.78 8.55 4.29
CA GLN A 25 7.43 9.95 4.24
C GLN A 25 7.67 10.52 2.84
N PHE A 26 6.69 11.25 2.33
CA PHE A 26 6.78 11.98 1.06
C PHE A 26 6.73 13.48 1.29
N ASN A 27 7.27 14.25 0.34
CA ASN A 27 7.37 15.73 0.40
C ASN A 27 6.01 16.44 0.58
N ASN A 28 4.90 15.75 0.33
CA ASN A 28 3.54 16.24 0.53
C ASN A 28 3.04 16.09 1.99
N GLY A 29 3.89 15.64 2.92
CA GLY A 29 3.56 15.42 4.33
C GLY A 29 2.79 14.12 4.60
N ALA A 30 2.65 13.24 3.59
CA ALA A 30 2.02 11.94 3.77
C ALA A 30 3.02 10.90 4.29
N ASN A 31 2.55 10.03 5.18
CA ASN A 31 3.29 8.88 5.69
C ASN A 31 2.55 7.60 5.31
N TYR A 32 3.21 6.73 4.55
CA TYR A 32 2.62 5.46 4.12
C TYR A 32 3.21 4.30 4.92
N SER A 33 2.31 3.54 5.52
CA SER A 33 2.61 2.28 6.18
C SER A 33 3.19 1.27 5.19
N ILE A 34 4.43 0.84 5.43
CA ILE A 34 5.14 -0.14 4.59
C ILE A 34 5.53 -1.38 5.40
N PHE A 35 5.35 -2.54 4.78
CA PHE A 35 5.78 -3.83 5.26
C PHE A 35 6.80 -4.41 4.28
N GLU A 36 7.77 -5.15 4.80
CA GLU A 36 8.88 -5.69 4.05
C GLU A 36 9.12 -7.14 4.42
N TRP A 37 9.40 -7.96 3.41
CA TRP A 37 9.89 -9.31 3.56
C TRP A 37 11.14 -9.45 2.70
N GLU A 38 12.23 -9.86 3.33
CA GLU A 38 13.49 -10.18 2.67
C GLU A 38 13.79 -11.67 2.87
N ASN A 39 14.16 -12.34 1.78
CA ASN A 39 14.68 -13.69 1.80
C ASN A 39 16.10 -13.67 1.24
N GLU A 40 17.07 -13.53 2.13
CA GLU A 40 18.50 -13.46 1.80
C GLU A 40 18.98 -14.67 0.98
N LYS A 41 18.42 -15.86 1.22
CA LYS A 41 18.85 -17.09 0.53
C LYS A 41 18.44 -17.10 -0.94
N GLU A 42 17.29 -16.52 -1.24
CA GLU A 42 16.75 -16.46 -2.59
C GLU A 42 16.96 -15.09 -3.24
N LEU A 43 17.60 -14.15 -2.54
CA LEU A 43 17.76 -12.75 -2.94
C LEU A 43 16.42 -12.11 -3.34
N LYS A 44 15.38 -12.36 -2.53
CA LYS A 44 14.04 -11.85 -2.79
C LYS A 44 13.64 -10.74 -1.84
N THR A 45 13.00 -9.71 -2.37
CA THR A 45 12.48 -8.60 -1.57
C THR A 45 11.08 -8.23 -2.01
N TRP A 46 10.15 -8.32 -1.07
CA TRP A 46 8.75 -7.98 -1.27
C TRP A 46 8.35 -6.84 -0.35
N ASN A 47 7.59 -5.89 -0.87
CA ASN A 47 7.06 -4.78 -0.11
C ASN A 47 5.54 -4.73 -0.23
N PHE A 48 4.87 -4.47 0.89
CA PHE A 48 3.43 -4.26 0.94
C PHE A 48 3.14 -2.89 1.53
N ILE A 49 2.45 -2.04 0.79
CA ILE A 49 2.30 -0.61 1.13
C ILE A 49 0.86 -0.14 0.93
N SER A 50 0.38 0.72 1.83
CA SER A 50 -0.88 1.43 1.64
C SER A 50 -0.73 2.48 0.53
N ASN A 51 -1.71 2.52 -0.39
CA ASN A 51 -1.82 3.60 -1.35
C ASN A 51 -2.46 4.85 -0.74
N ILE A 52 -3.18 4.73 0.38
CA ILE A 52 -4.03 5.78 0.92
C ILE A 52 -3.47 6.30 2.24
N TYR A 53 -3.25 7.61 2.29
CA TYR A 53 -3.01 8.37 3.51
C TYR A 53 -4.20 9.28 3.79
N LYS A 54 -4.81 9.14 4.97
CA LYS A 54 -5.92 9.98 5.42
C LYS A 54 -5.40 10.93 6.51
N HIS A 55 -5.52 12.22 6.26
CA HIS A 55 -5.19 13.25 7.23
C HIS A 55 -6.46 14.01 7.59
N GLU A 56 -6.85 13.96 8.86
CA GLU A 56 -7.95 14.76 9.38
C GLU A 56 -7.40 16.14 9.74
N THR A 57 -8.06 17.18 9.24
CA THR A 57 -7.69 18.57 9.53
C THR A 57 -8.92 19.27 10.04
N GLU A 58 -8.80 19.95 11.18
CA GLU A 58 -9.87 20.79 11.71
C GLU A 58 -9.98 22.03 10.82
N ALA A 59 -11.13 22.21 10.16
CA ALA A 59 -11.40 23.45 9.45
C ALA A 59 -11.72 24.53 10.49
N PHE A 60 -10.79 25.46 10.70
CA PHE A 60 -11.03 26.59 11.59
C PHE A 60 -11.95 27.61 10.90
N ASN A 61 -13.25 27.43 11.04
CA ASN A 61 -14.23 28.44 10.66
C ASN A 61 -14.28 29.47 11.80
N GLY A 62 -14.01 30.74 11.46
CA GLY A 62 -13.74 31.82 12.41
C GLY A 62 -14.71 31.95 13.61
N MET A 63 -14.17 32.54 14.67
CA MET A 63 -14.78 32.79 15.98
C MET A 63 -16.27 33.20 15.89
N GLY A 64 -17.18 32.28 16.25
CA GLY A 64 -18.60 32.61 16.42
C GLY A 64 -19.60 31.46 16.36
N SER A 65 -19.26 30.27 15.86
CA SER A 65 -20.23 29.16 15.77
C SER A 65 -19.97 28.09 16.83
N LEU A 66 -20.99 27.76 17.63
CA LEU A 66 -20.97 26.65 18.61
C LEU A 66 -20.89 25.25 17.95
N PHE A 67 -20.92 25.19 16.62
CA PHE A 67 -20.78 23.98 15.80
C PHE A 67 -19.60 24.07 14.81
N SER A 68 -18.57 24.86 15.11
CA SER A 68 -17.51 25.26 14.15
C SER A 68 -16.47 24.21 13.76
N ASN A 69 -16.54 22.98 14.27
CA ASN A 69 -15.45 22.00 14.09
C ASN A 69 -15.80 21.03 12.96
N GLU A 70 -15.82 21.53 11.72
CA GLU A 70 -15.92 20.66 10.55
C GLU A 70 -14.58 19.95 10.34
N ILE A 71 -14.52 18.66 10.66
CA ILE A 71 -13.35 17.82 10.36
C ILE A 71 -13.35 17.57 8.86
N THR A 72 -12.36 18.13 8.15
CA THR A 72 -12.15 17.85 6.73
C THR A 72 -11.08 16.78 6.59
N THR A 73 -11.44 15.62 6.05
CA THR A 73 -10.48 14.55 5.75
C THR A 73 -9.84 14.80 4.38
N ARG A 74 -8.54 15.08 4.38
CA ARG A 74 -7.73 15.11 3.16
C ARG A 74 -7.21 13.71 2.87
N ILE A 75 -7.50 13.21 1.67
CA ILE A 75 -6.99 11.92 1.18
C ILE A 75 -5.84 12.19 0.22
N LEU A 76 -4.65 11.66 0.53
CA LEU A 76 -3.49 11.64 -0.33
C LEU A 76 -3.23 10.21 -0.81
N THR A 77 -2.87 10.06 -2.09
CA THR A 77 -2.59 8.75 -2.69
C THR A 77 -1.15 8.64 -3.15
N LEU A 78 -0.51 7.51 -2.85
CA LEU A 78 0.88 7.22 -3.25
C LEU A 78 1.00 7.12 -4.79
N VAL A 79 0.05 6.45 -5.42
CA VAL A 79 -0.04 6.23 -6.87
C VAL A 79 -1.38 6.79 -7.37
N PRO A 80 -1.42 8.09 -7.75
CA PRO A 80 -2.65 8.79 -8.13
C PRO A 80 -3.38 8.24 -9.35
N GLU A 81 -2.72 7.45 -10.20
CA GLU A 81 -3.28 6.78 -11.37
C GLU A 81 -4.23 5.64 -10.94
N TYR A 82 -4.00 5.09 -9.75
CA TYR A 82 -4.72 3.95 -9.20
C TYR A 82 -5.46 4.33 -7.91
N LYS A 83 -6.19 5.45 -7.89
CA LYS A 83 -6.87 5.98 -6.66
C LYS A 83 -7.85 5.01 -6.00
N LYS A 84 -8.37 4.03 -6.75
CA LYS A 84 -9.30 3.00 -6.23
C LYS A 84 -8.58 1.82 -5.57
N VAL A 85 -7.27 1.70 -5.77
CA VAL A 85 -6.45 0.66 -5.16
C VAL A 85 -6.10 1.08 -3.74
N ASN A 86 -6.36 0.20 -2.77
CA ASN A 86 -6.03 0.48 -1.37
C ASN A 86 -4.57 0.16 -1.03
N TYR A 87 -4.01 -0.87 -1.65
CA TYR A 87 -2.68 -1.38 -1.32
C TYR A 87 -1.93 -1.86 -2.56
N PHE A 88 -0.61 -1.79 -2.51
CA PHE A 88 0.27 -2.41 -3.50
C PHE A 88 1.14 -3.48 -2.85
N LEU A 89 1.33 -4.58 -3.56
CA LEU A 89 2.35 -5.58 -3.28
C LEU A 89 3.39 -5.51 -4.40
N LYS A 90 4.59 -5.03 -4.09
CA LYS A 90 5.73 -4.98 -4.99
C LYS A 90 6.57 -6.23 -4.77
N MET A 91 6.88 -6.94 -5.84
CA MET A 91 7.83 -8.04 -5.87
C MET A 91 9.02 -7.55 -6.70
N SER A 92 10.19 -7.44 -6.10
CA SER A 92 11.39 -6.93 -6.80
C SER A 92 12.15 -8.03 -7.54
N ASP A 93 11.70 -9.26 -7.43
CA ASP A 93 12.38 -10.44 -7.94
C ASP A 93 12.02 -10.68 -9.41
N GLU A 94 12.99 -11.14 -10.20
CA GLU A 94 12.69 -11.67 -11.53
C GLU A 94 11.91 -12.98 -11.40
N MET A 95 10.62 -12.91 -11.69
CA MET A 95 9.73 -14.07 -11.67
C MET A 95 9.27 -14.44 -13.08
N GLN A 96 9.15 -15.75 -13.30
CA GLN A 96 8.50 -16.24 -14.51
C GLN A 96 7.00 -15.85 -14.47
N PRO A 97 6.39 -15.47 -15.60
CA PRO A 97 4.97 -15.08 -15.65
C PRO A 97 4.00 -16.11 -15.07
N LEU A 98 4.35 -17.40 -15.16
CA LEU A 98 3.57 -18.48 -14.56
C LEU A 98 3.51 -18.37 -13.01
N LYS A 99 4.62 -17.97 -12.37
CA LYS A 99 4.67 -17.77 -10.92
C LYS A 99 3.87 -16.54 -10.50
N GLU A 100 3.97 -15.44 -11.24
CA GLU A 100 3.16 -14.23 -10.99
C GLU A 100 1.66 -14.55 -11.06
N THR A 101 1.25 -15.30 -12.07
CA THR A 101 -0.14 -15.74 -12.24
C THR A 101 -0.60 -16.64 -11.09
N ALA A 102 0.27 -17.53 -10.60
CA ALA A 102 -0.03 -18.38 -9.45
C ALA A 102 -0.19 -17.58 -8.15
N ILE A 103 0.70 -16.60 -7.91
CA ILE A 103 0.61 -15.68 -6.76
C ILE A 103 -0.68 -14.86 -6.84
N LEU A 104 -0.99 -14.29 -8.01
CA LEU A 104 -2.23 -13.54 -8.22
C LEU A 104 -3.47 -14.36 -7.88
N LYS A 105 -3.54 -15.61 -8.35
CA LYS A 105 -4.64 -16.52 -8.03
C LYS A 105 -4.76 -16.81 -6.53
N LYS A 106 -3.63 -17.01 -5.83
CA LYS A 106 -3.63 -17.17 -4.37
C LYS A 106 -4.17 -15.92 -3.67
N ILE A 107 -3.80 -14.73 -4.12
CA ILE A 107 -4.29 -13.46 -3.57
C ILE A 107 -5.79 -13.29 -3.83
N GLN A 108 -6.26 -13.55 -5.05
CA GLN A 108 -7.68 -13.45 -5.42
C GLN A 108 -8.58 -14.45 -4.66
N ALA A 109 -8.01 -15.56 -4.18
CA ALA A 109 -8.73 -16.54 -3.36
C ALA A 109 -8.95 -16.08 -1.91
N ILE A 110 -8.30 -14.99 -1.47
CA ILE A 110 -8.45 -14.44 -0.11
C ILE A 110 -9.83 -13.76 0.02
N PRO A 111 -10.74 -14.21 0.89
CA PRO A 111 -12.10 -13.67 0.96
C PRO A 111 -12.19 -12.17 1.29
N GLN A 112 -11.18 -11.62 1.97
CA GLN A 112 -11.11 -10.21 2.35
C GLN A 112 -10.63 -9.30 1.21
N ILE A 113 -10.17 -9.87 0.09
CA ILE A 113 -9.68 -9.12 -1.07
C ILE A 113 -10.79 -9.06 -2.11
N VAL A 114 -11.27 -7.85 -2.40
CA VAL A 114 -12.32 -7.61 -3.40
C VAL A 114 -11.81 -7.83 -4.82
N THR A 115 -10.60 -7.32 -5.11
CA THR A 115 -9.95 -7.47 -6.41
C THR A 115 -8.43 -7.40 -6.26
N ALA A 116 -7.73 -8.10 -7.13
CA ALA A 116 -6.28 -8.03 -7.29
C ALA A 116 -5.95 -8.24 -8.77
N TYR A 117 -4.96 -7.51 -9.27
CA TYR A 117 -4.49 -7.58 -10.66
C TYR A 117 -3.03 -7.15 -10.75
N LEU A 118 -2.34 -7.57 -11.80
CA LEU A 118 -0.97 -7.14 -12.09
C LEU A 118 -0.97 -5.74 -12.70
N ILE A 119 0.02 -4.94 -12.34
CA ILE A 119 0.21 -3.60 -12.86
C ILE A 119 1.44 -3.62 -13.76
N ASP A 120 1.28 -3.14 -14.99
CA ASP A 120 2.41 -2.86 -15.86
C ASP A 120 3.16 -1.63 -15.34
N THR A 121 4.36 -1.86 -14.79
CA THR A 121 5.18 -0.80 -14.25
C THR A 121 5.68 0.16 -15.31
N GLU A 122 5.67 -0.22 -16.59
CA GLU A 122 6.12 0.67 -17.67
C GLU A 122 5.18 1.85 -17.91
N GLN A 123 3.90 1.68 -17.58
CA GLN A 123 2.86 2.68 -17.80
C GLN A 123 2.62 3.60 -16.59
N LEU A 124 3.28 3.33 -15.46
CA LEU A 124 3.21 4.19 -14.28
C LEU A 124 3.89 5.54 -14.55
N ILE A 125 3.23 6.64 -14.22
CA ILE A 125 3.85 7.98 -14.24
C ILE A 125 4.56 8.19 -12.89
N SER A 126 3.96 7.72 -11.80
CA SER A 126 4.50 7.81 -10.44
C SER A 126 5.52 6.72 -10.08
N LYS A 127 6.29 6.16 -11.04
CA LYS A 127 7.30 5.11 -10.77
C LYS A 127 8.28 5.52 -9.67
N GLY A 128 8.64 6.81 -9.61
CA GLY A 128 9.51 7.39 -8.59
C GLY A 128 9.01 7.19 -7.16
N ASN A 129 7.71 6.99 -6.95
CA ASN A 129 7.14 6.73 -5.62
C ASN A 129 7.32 5.27 -5.16
N LEU A 130 7.83 4.40 -6.04
CA LEU A 130 7.98 2.96 -5.81
C LEU A 130 9.45 2.50 -5.84
N ILE A 131 10.41 3.42 -5.67
CA ILE A 131 11.86 3.15 -5.74
C ILE A 131 12.46 2.56 -4.46
N PHE A 132 11.64 2.35 -3.43
CA PHE A 132 12.05 1.72 -2.17
C PHE A 132 12.40 0.25 -2.34
#